data_AF-A0A524CM20-F1
#
_entry.id   AF-A0A524CM20-F1
#
_cell.length_a   1.000
_cell.length_b   1.000
_cell.length_c   1.000
_cell.angle_alpha   90.00
_cell.angle_beta   90.00
_cell.angle_gamma   90.00
#
_symmetry.space_group_name_H-M   'P 1'
#
loop_
_entity.id
_entity.type
_entity.pdbx_description
1 polymer ?
#
loop_
_entity_poly.entity_id
_entity_poly.type
_entity_poly.pdbx_seq_one_letter_code
_entity_poly.pdbx_strand_id
1 'polypeptide(L)'
;MISQDKILKDGKLHIFLLGTGGPMGNALRVSPSITVIAEDEFLLFDVGPGSVRNAQILRLPLANLSAIFLTHFHSDHIGDLGEGNMISWAMGRAKAIDVYGPKGVEKVVNGFIMAYELDCGYRVAHHGPDVIVPEAGTPIIKTIELEDPNERKLIFDKNGLKVYAFEVDHSPIKPAFGYRIEWKGNILVITGDTIKTANLVKHCENADILFSEAISFDMLKNIVAATERLKLDRFAKMLTDVQDYHMEPRIAAELAKEAAVKKLVIVHIVPPLPNEKADKMYLKGVEEIFDGEIIMGKDNMKFKLEPKNI
;
A
#
# COMPACT_ATOMS: atom_id res chain seq x y z
N MET A 1 13.25 19.07 -6.44
CA MET A 1 13.94 17.85 -5.99
C MET A 1 13.72 17.71 -4.48
N ILE A 2 13.36 16.53 -3.98
CA ILE A 2 13.09 16.33 -2.55
C ILE A 2 14.41 16.33 -1.78
N SER A 3 14.47 17.07 -0.67
CA SER A 3 15.58 16.98 0.30
C SER A 3 15.23 15.90 1.32
N GLN A 4 16.07 14.85 1.38
CA GLN A 4 15.87 13.69 2.28
C GLN A 4 15.92 14.10 3.75
N ASP A 5 16.93 14.87 4.16
CA ASP A 5 17.00 15.36 5.55
C ASP A 5 15.79 16.21 5.93
N LYS A 6 15.32 17.08 5.02
CA LYS A 6 14.18 17.95 5.30
C LYS A 6 12.90 17.15 5.47
N ILE A 7 12.63 16.15 4.63
CA ILE A 7 11.37 15.40 4.72
C ILE A 7 11.29 14.54 5.97
N LEU A 8 12.44 14.12 6.51
CA LEU A 8 12.53 13.42 7.78
C LEU A 8 12.34 14.39 8.96
N LYS A 9 12.87 15.61 8.89
CA LYS A 9 13.02 16.49 10.07
C LYS A 9 12.13 17.74 10.08
N ASP A 10 11.23 17.92 9.11
CA ASP A 10 10.39 19.13 9.05
C ASP A 10 9.17 19.11 9.97
N GLY A 11 9.01 18.05 10.78
CA GLY A 11 7.95 17.92 11.77
C GLY A 11 6.56 17.76 11.15
N LYS A 12 6.46 17.14 9.97
CA LYS A 12 5.20 16.90 9.25
C LYS A 12 5.04 15.44 8.88
N LEU A 13 3.80 15.04 8.58
CA LEU A 13 3.48 13.73 8.02
C LEU A 13 3.43 13.84 6.50
N HIS A 14 4.33 13.16 5.80
CA HIS A 14 4.33 13.11 4.34
C HIS A 14 3.84 11.75 3.87
N ILE A 15 3.00 11.75 2.85
CA ILE A 15 2.48 10.54 2.22
C ILE A 15 2.76 10.62 0.73
N PHE A 16 3.22 9.53 0.13
CA PHE A 16 3.30 9.42 -1.32
C PHE A 16 2.63 8.14 -1.80
N LEU A 17 1.88 8.25 -2.89
CA LEU A 17 1.36 7.09 -3.60
C LEU A 17 2.46 6.62 -4.55
N LEU A 18 3.24 5.62 -4.17
CA LEU A 18 4.31 5.10 -5.02
C LEU A 18 3.77 4.23 -6.15
N GLY A 19 2.61 3.60 -5.95
CA GLY A 19 1.87 2.90 -6.97
C GLY A 19 0.39 2.82 -6.64
N THR A 20 -0.44 2.92 -7.67
CA THR A 20 -1.90 3.06 -7.55
C THR A 20 -2.69 2.14 -8.47
N GLY A 21 -2.03 1.32 -9.29
CA GLY A 21 -2.67 0.30 -10.12
C GLY A 21 -2.98 -0.97 -9.34
N GLY A 22 -3.44 -2.02 -10.04
CA GLY A 22 -3.54 -3.38 -9.51
C GLY A 22 -2.60 -4.35 -10.26
N PRO A 23 -2.98 -5.62 -10.47
CA PRO A 23 -2.10 -6.63 -11.06
C PRO A 23 -1.92 -6.50 -12.58
N MET A 24 -2.80 -5.76 -13.26
CA MET A 24 -2.73 -5.54 -14.70
C MET A 24 -1.82 -4.34 -15.03
N GLY A 25 -0.91 -4.53 -15.99
CA GLY A 25 0.04 -3.51 -16.40
C GLY A 25 -0.63 -2.23 -16.91
N ASN A 26 -0.05 -1.08 -16.55
CA ASN A 26 -0.50 0.24 -16.97
C ASN A 26 0.72 1.15 -17.22
N ALA A 27 0.66 1.99 -18.25
CA ALA A 27 1.77 2.90 -18.59
C ALA A 27 1.94 4.08 -17.61
N LEU A 28 0.89 4.40 -16.86
CA LEU A 28 0.78 5.53 -15.94
C LEU A 28 0.81 5.12 -14.46
N ARG A 29 0.62 3.83 -14.17
CA ARG A 29 0.42 3.31 -12.81
C ARG A 29 1.18 2.00 -12.62
N VAL A 30 2.00 1.93 -11.59
CA VAL A 30 2.62 0.69 -11.10
C VAL A 30 1.76 0.09 -9.99
N SER A 31 2.12 -1.12 -9.55
CA SER A 31 1.36 -1.88 -8.56
C SER A 31 1.35 -1.22 -7.16
N PRO A 32 0.38 -1.55 -6.29
CA PRO A 32 0.10 -0.84 -5.05
C PRO A 32 1.33 -0.62 -4.16
N SER A 33 1.52 0.62 -3.74
CA SER A 33 2.37 0.95 -2.61
C SER A 33 2.13 2.39 -2.16
N ILE A 34 1.96 2.56 -0.85
CA ILE A 34 1.83 3.88 -0.21
C ILE A 34 2.97 4.01 0.79
N THR A 35 3.67 5.14 0.77
CA THR A 35 4.66 5.45 1.81
C THR A 35 4.16 6.52 2.76
N VAL A 36 4.50 6.35 4.04
CA VAL A 36 4.30 7.36 5.09
C VAL A 36 5.66 7.67 5.70
N ILE A 37 5.99 8.97 5.77
CA ILE A 37 7.24 9.48 6.33
C ILE A 37 6.91 10.52 7.40
N ALA A 38 7.43 10.31 8.61
CA ALA A 38 7.40 11.29 9.68
C ALA A 38 8.57 11.06 10.64
N GLU A 39 9.21 12.15 11.05
CA GLU A 39 10.47 12.08 11.81
C GLU A 39 11.48 11.20 11.03
N ASP A 40 12.31 10.40 11.72
CA ASP A 40 13.29 9.53 11.06
C ASP A 40 12.70 8.21 10.52
N GLU A 41 11.38 8.04 10.49
CA GLU A 41 10.71 6.82 10.04
C GLU A 41 10.20 6.94 8.60
N PHE A 42 10.63 6.01 7.74
CA PHE A 42 10.04 5.78 6.41
C PHE A 42 9.36 4.42 6.44
N LEU A 43 8.04 4.41 6.28
CA LEU A 43 7.21 3.22 6.20
C LEU A 43 6.71 2.98 4.76
N LEU A 44 6.62 1.72 4.36
CA LEU A 44 5.93 1.27 3.14
C LEU A 44 4.73 0.40 3.50
N PHE A 45 3.59 0.68 2.88
CA PHE A 45 2.38 -0.12 2.96
C PHE A 45 2.15 -0.73 1.59
N ASP A 46 2.31 -2.04 1.52
CA ASP A 46 2.58 -2.82 0.32
C ASP A 46 3.82 -2.35 -0.47
N VAL A 47 4.37 -3.26 -1.25
CA VAL A 47 5.61 -3.11 -2.02
C VAL A 47 5.45 -3.80 -3.37
N GLY A 48 4.48 -3.32 -4.15
CA GLY A 48 4.17 -3.85 -5.47
C GLY A 48 5.24 -3.60 -6.52
N PRO A 49 5.30 -4.40 -7.60
CA PRO A 49 6.20 -4.20 -8.73
C PRO A 49 6.24 -2.76 -9.24
N GLY A 50 7.44 -2.16 -9.28
CA GLY A 50 7.69 -0.80 -9.77
C GLY A 50 7.58 0.29 -8.70
N SER A 51 7.08 -0.01 -7.50
CA SER A 51 6.94 0.97 -6.42
C SER A 51 8.29 1.48 -5.91
N VAL A 52 9.28 0.60 -5.77
CA VAL A 52 10.62 0.98 -5.27
C VAL A 52 11.34 1.86 -6.29
N ARG A 53 11.16 1.59 -7.58
CA ARG A 53 11.63 2.46 -8.67
C ARG A 53 11.06 3.87 -8.55
N ASN A 54 9.76 4.01 -8.26
CA ASN A 54 9.14 5.33 -8.09
C ASN A 54 9.69 6.05 -6.85
N ALA A 55 9.94 5.35 -5.74
CA ALA A 55 10.61 5.92 -4.57
C ALA A 55 12.02 6.48 -4.90
N GLN A 56 12.80 5.75 -5.71
CA GLN A 56 14.12 6.20 -6.17
C GLN A 56 14.03 7.45 -7.06
N ILE A 57 13.09 7.48 -8.02
CA ILE A 57 12.88 8.64 -8.91
C ILE A 57 12.51 9.89 -8.11
N LEU A 58 11.68 9.74 -7.09
CA LEU A 58 11.32 10.81 -6.15
C LEU A 58 12.47 11.23 -5.22
N ARG A 59 13.54 10.42 -5.14
CA ARG A 59 14.66 10.56 -4.21
C ARG A 59 14.23 10.53 -2.74
N LEU A 60 13.27 9.67 -2.41
CA LEU A 60 12.86 9.45 -1.03
C LEU A 60 14.01 8.85 -0.20
N PRO A 61 14.01 9.03 1.13
CA PRO A 61 15.12 8.61 2.00
C PRO A 61 15.12 7.09 2.24
N LEU A 62 15.35 6.28 1.22
CA LEU A 62 15.30 4.81 1.31
C LEU A 62 16.26 4.22 2.35
N ALA A 63 17.37 4.91 2.68
CA ALA A 63 18.24 4.52 3.78
C ALA A 63 17.54 4.54 5.16
N ASN A 64 16.43 5.27 5.30
CA ASN A 64 15.59 5.35 6.49
C ASN A 64 14.40 4.38 6.46
N LEU A 65 14.28 3.53 5.42
CA LEU A 65 13.19 2.56 5.32
C LEU A 65 13.22 1.61 6.52
N SER A 66 12.31 1.79 7.48
CA SER A 66 12.36 1.10 8.76
C SER A 66 11.41 -0.09 8.83
N ALA A 67 10.26 -0.01 8.14
CA ALA A 67 9.32 -1.12 8.07
C ALA A 67 8.54 -1.17 6.73
N ILE A 68 8.20 -2.39 6.32
CA ILE A 68 7.20 -2.71 5.29
C ILE A 68 6.01 -3.40 5.96
N PHE A 69 4.80 -2.98 5.61
CA PHE A 69 3.54 -3.55 6.08
C PHE A 69 2.79 -4.14 4.88
N LEU A 70 2.66 -5.45 4.83
CA LEU A 70 1.97 -6.16 3.74
C LEU A 70 0.50 -6.36 4.12
N THR A 71 -0.42 -5.91 3.27
CA THR A 71 -1.87 -6.11 3.48
C THR A 71 -2.23 -7.59 3.30
N HIS A 72 -1.71 -8.20 2.24
CA HIS A 72 -1.86 -9.61 1.91
C HIS A 72 -0.77 -10.08 0.91
N PHE A 73 -0.89 -11.28 0.34
CA PHE A 73 0.17 -11.93 -0.46
C PHE A 73 -0.14 -12.09 -1.96
N HIS A 74 -1.02 -11.28 -2.54
CA HIS A 74 -1.06 -11.20 -4.00
C HIS A 74 0.23 -10.58 -4.54
N SER A 75 0.63 -11.02 -5.73
CA SER A 75 1.94 -10.70 -6.32
C SER A 75 2.15 -9.19 -6.50
N ASP A 76 1.09 -8.47 -6.77
CA ASP A 76 1.12 -7.02 -6.98
C ASP A 76 1.24 -6.23 -5.68
N HIS A 77 1.12 -6.84 -4.49
CA HIS A 77 1.34 -6.18 -3.20
C HIS A 77 2.73 -6.47 -2.61
N ILE A 78 3.42 -7.51 -3.11
CA ILE A 78 4.67 -8.01 -2.52
C ILE A 78 5.86 -8.05 -3.48
N GLY A 79 5.62 -7.84 -4.79
CA GLY A 79 6.58 -8.21 -5.83
C GLY A 79 7.93 -7.48 -5.78
N ASP A 80 7.98 -6.27 -5.22
CA ASP A 80 9.22 -5.50 -5.04
C ASP A 80 9.84 -5.70 -3.64
N LEU A 81 9.38 -6.65 -2.81
CA LEU A 81 9.89 -6.83 -1.44
C LEU A 81 11.40 -7.05 -1.40
N GLY A 82 11.93 -7.89 -2.29
CA GLY A 82 13.37 -8.10 -2.46
C GLY A 82 14.11 -6.81 -2.83
N GLU A 83 13.62 -6.10 -3.85
CA GLU A 83 14.20 -4.82 -4.30
C GLU A 83 14.15 -3.75 -3.20
N GLY A 84 13.05 -3.65 -2.46
CA GLY A 84 12.89 -2.73 -1.34
C GLY A 84 13.94 -2.96 -0.25
N ASN A 85 14.19 -4.23 0.09
CA ASN A 85 15.25 -4.60 1.03
C ASN A 85 16.65 -4.28 0.47
N MET A 86 16.95 -4.71 -0.75
CA MET A 86 18.29 -4.61 -1.35
C MET A 86 18.71 -3.18 -1.64
N ILE A 87 17.82 -2.38 -2.25
CA ILE A 87 18.11 -1.00 -2.62
C ILE A 87 18.28 -0.14 -1.37
N SER A 88 17.37 -0.26 -0.38
CA SER A 88 17.49 0.50 0.86
C SER A 88 18.78 0.16 1.62
N TRP A 89 19.15 -1.13 1.66
CA TRP A 89 20.38 -1.61 2.26
C TRP A 89 21.62 -1.06 1.54
N ALA A 90 21.68 -1.19 0.21
CA ALA A 90 22.77 -0.65 -0.60
C ALA A 90 22.88 0.89 -0.51
N MET A 91 21.78 1.59 -0.20
CA MET A 91 21.76 3.03 0.03
C MET A 91 22.18 3.45 1.45
N GLY A 92 22.59 2.51 2.31
CA GLY A 92 23.14 2.80 3.63
C GLY A 92 22.17 2.62 4.78
N ARG A 93 21.07 1.86 4.61
CA ARG A 93 20.21 1.49 5.73
C ARG A 93 20.99 0.70 6.79
N ALA A 94 21.06 1.26 8.01
CA ALA A 94 21.95 0.78 9.07
C ALA A 94 21.39 -0.40 9.91
N LYS A 95 20.09 -0.70 9.81
CA LYS A 95 19.43 -1.76 10.57
C LYS A 95 18.57 -2.60 9.66
N ALA A 96 18.39 -3.87 9.99
CA ALA A 96 17.43 -4.75 9.33
C ALA A 96 16.04 -4.11 9.30
N ILE A 97 15.35 -4.29 8.17
CA ILE A 97 13.99 -3.79 7.98
C ILE A 97 12.99 -4.73 8.64
N ASP A 98 12.02 -4.19 9.37
CA ASP A 98 10.90 -4.98 9.89
C ASP A 98 9.88 -5.22 8.77
N VAL A 99 9.46 -6.46 8.55
CA VAL A 99 8.42 -6.81 7.57
C VAL A 99 7.23 -7.41 8.30
N TYR A 100 6.17 -6.62 8.37
CA TYR A 100 4.89 -6.98 8.98
C TYR A 100 3.97 -7.58 7.92
N GLY A 101 3.26 -8.65 8.27
CA GLY A 101 2.25 -9.20 7.37
C GLY A 101 1.44 -10.32 8.00
N PRO A 102 0.45 -10.87 7.26
CA PRO A 102 -0.38 -11.98 7.70
C PRO A 102 0.41 -13.23 8.10
N LYS A 103 -0.28 -14.18 8.75
CA LYS A 103 0.22 -15.55 8.90
C LYS A 103 0.67 -16.10 7.55
N GLY A 104 1.91 -16.57 7.45
CA GLY A 104 2.55 -16.97 6.20
C GLY A 104 3.58 -15.97 5.68
N VAL A 105 3.71 -14.78 6.30
CA VAL A 105 4.72 -13.77 5.94
C VAL A 105 6.14 -14.34 6.03
N GLU A 106 6.38 -15.28 6.94
CA GLU A 106 7.66 -15.96 7.05
C GLU A 106 8.03 -16.72 5.78
N LYS A 107 7.05 -17.33 5.10
CA LYS A 107 7.28 -18.04 3.83
C LYS A 107 7.61 -17.06 2.71
N VAL A 108 6.92 -15.92 2.67
CA VAL A 108 7.14 -14.87 1.68
C VAL A 108 8.53 -14.26 1.83
N VAL A 109 8.86 -13.79 3.04
CA VAL A 109 10.14 -13.15 3.33
C VAL A 109 11.31 -14.11 3.11
N ASN A 110 11.22 -15.35 3.60
CA ASN A 110 12.27 -16.35 3.37
C ASN A 110 12.42 -16.70 1.88
N GLY A 111 11.35 -16.67 1.10
CA GLY A 111 11.41 -16.85 -0.35
C GLY A 111 12.24 -15.77 -1.04
N PHE A 112 12.05 -14.50 -0.66
CA PHE A 112 12.87 -13.39 -1.18
C PHE A 112 14.30 -13.43 -0.65
N ILE A 113 14.52 -13.78 0.62
CA ILE A 113 15.88 -13.98 1.16
C ILE A 113 16.63 -15.03 0.33
N MET A 114 16.00 -16.18 0.08
CA MET A 114 16.57 -17.25 -0.74
C MET A 114 16.86 -16.79 -2.18
N ALA A 115 15.91 -16.07 -2.80
CA ALA A 115 16.08 -15.60 -4.17
C ALA A 115 17.25 -14.60 -4.32
N TYR A 116 17.51 -13.79 -3.29
CA TYR A 116 18.54 -12.74 -3.30
C TYR A 116 19.84 -13.11 -2.57
N GLU A 117 19.94 -14.33 -2.03
CA GLU A 117 21.10 -14.80 -1.23
C GLU A 117 22.43 -14.59 -1.96
N LEU A 118 22.49 -14.94 -3.25
CA LEU A 118 23.68 -14.76 -4.07
C LEU A 118 24.05 -13.28 -4.26
N ASP A 119 23.07 -12.40 -4.53
CA ASP A 119 23.34 -10.96 -4.69
C ASP A 119 23.85 -10.34 -3.37
N CYS A 120 23.21 -10.68 -2.25
CA CYS A 120 23.69 -10.30 -0.92
C CYS A 120 25.16 -10.71 -0.72
N GLY A 121 25.49 -11.97 -1.00
CA GLY A 121 26.84 -12.50 -0.88
C GLY A 121 27.85 -11.75 -1.75
N TYR A 122 27.51 -11.49 -3.02
CA TYR A 122 28.39 -10.77 -3.94
C TYR A 122 28.66 -9.33 -3.50
N ARG A 123 27.65 -8.61 -2.99
CA ARG A 123 27.81 -7.23 -2.53
C ARG A 123 28.68 -7.14 -1.29
N VAL A 124 28.47 -8.02 -0.30
CA VAL A 124 29.31 -8.07 0.90
C VAL A 124 30.75 -8.43 0.53
N ALA A 125 30.94 -9.44 -0.32
CA ALA A 125 32.27 -9.86 -0.76
C ALA A 125 33.02 -8.76 -1.55
N HIS A 126 32.29 -7.97 -2.35
CA HIS A 126 32.88 -6.92 -3.17
C HIS A 126 33.18 -5.62 -2.40
N HIS A 127 32.27 -5.18 -1.53
CA HIS A 127 32.37 -3.89 -0.82
C HIS A 127 32.89 -3.99 0.61
N GLY A 128 32.90 -5.19 1.19
CA GLY A 128 33.28 -5.44 2.58
C GLY A 128 32.11 -5.25 3.56
N PRO A 129 32.13 -5.98 4.69
CA PRO A 129 31.04 -5.98 5.68
C PRO A 129 30.89 -4.66 6.44
N ASP A 130 31.92 -3.80 6.44
CA ASP A 130 31.85 -2.47 7.08
C ASP A 130 31.02 -1.47 6.26
N VAL A 131 30.96 -1.64 4.93
CA VAL A 131 30.21 -0.78 4.01
C VAL A 131 28.81 -1.35 3.78
N ILE A 132 28.74 -2.67 3.57
CA ILE A 132 27.52 -3.41 3.29
C ILE A 132 27.28 -4.35 4.47
N VAL A 133 26.65 -3.82 5.52
CA VAL A 133 26.46 -4.51 6.81
C VAL A 133 25.55 -5.73 6.62
N PRO A 134 26.05 -6.98 6.69
CA PRO A 134 25.27 -8.18 6.36
C PRO A 134 23.98 -8.32 7.16
N GLU A 135 24.03 -7.97 8.45
CA GLU A 135 22.89 -8.07 9.37
C GLU A 135 21.76 -7.12 8.98
N ALA A 136 22.07 -5.98 8.37
CA ALA A 136 21.05 -5.06 7.87
C ALA A 136 20.41 -5.54 6.57
N GLY A 137 21.07 -6.43 5.82
CA GLY A 137 20.57 -6.99 4.56
C GLY A 137 19.51 -8.09 4.73
N THR A 138 19.29 -8.60 5.95
CA THR A 138 18.31 -9.66 6.22
C THR A 138 17.08 -9.07 6.92
N PRO A 139 15.89 -9.09 6.30
CA PRO A 139 14.66 -8.59 6.93
C PRO A 139 14.28 -9.33 8.21
N ILE A 140 13.68 -8.62 9.17
CA ILE A 140 13.09 -9.18 10.39
C ILE A 140 11.61 -9.46 10.13
N ILE A 141 11.22 -10.72 10.26
CA ILE A 141 9.83 -11.16 10.05
C ILE A 141 8.97 -10.81 11.26
N LYS A 142 7.83 -10.16 11.03
CA LYS A 142 6.84 -9.78 12.05
C LYS A 142 5.44 -10.28 11.65
N THR A 143 5.08 -11.48 12.07
CA THR A 143 3.73 -12.00 11.83
C THR A 143 2.70 -11.23 12.66
N ILE A 144 1.65 -10.73 12.00
CA ILE A 144 0.53 -10.07 12.65
C ILE A 144 -0.44 -11.12 13.16
N GLU A 145 -0.72 -11.08 14.47
CA GLU A 145 -1.70 -11.91 15.14
C GLU A 145 -2.68 -11.01 15.89
N LEU A 146 -3.96 -11.08 15.58
CA LEU A 146 -5.02 -10.38 16.29
C LEU A 146 -5.65 -11.31 17.32
N GLU A 147 -5.91 -10.79 18.52
CA GLU A 147 -6.66 -11.49 19.57
C GLU A 147 -8.16 -11.55 19.25
N ASP A 148 -8.70 -10.47 18.66
CA ASP A 148 -10.06 -10.37 18.14
C ASP A 148 -10.02 -9.80 16.71
N PRO A 149 -10.55 -10.50 15.69
CA PRO A 149 -10.56 -10.01 14.30
C PRO A 149 -11.37 -8.72 14.11
N ASN A 150 -12.26 -8.37 15.05
CA ASN A 150 -13.04 -7.13 15.02
C ASN A 150 -12.34 -5.94 15.74
N GLU A 151 -11.18 -6.18 16.33
CA GLU A 151 -10.37 -5.15 16.96
C GLU A 151 -9.08 -4.90 16.18
N ARG A 152 -8.49 -3.73 16.42
CA ARG A 152 -7.18 -3.38 15.86
C ARG A 152 -6.08 -3.63 16.88
N LYS A 153 -4.90 -3.99 16.40
CA LYS A 153 -3.70 -4.18 17.22
C LYS A 153 -2.62 -3.17 16.85
N LEU A 154 -2.03 -2.52 17.86
CA LEU A 154 -0.83 -1.70 17.67
C LEU A 154 0.36 -2.62 17.34
N ILE A 155 0.94 -2.48 16.15
CA ILE A 155 2.04 -3.33 15.67
C ILE A 155 3.36 -2.57 15.51
N PHE A 156 3.29 -1.24 15.45
CA PHE A 156 4.45 -0.36 15.33
C PHE A 156 4.19 0.94 16.08
N ASP A 157 5.17 1.38 16.89
CA ASP A 157 5.16 2.66 17.61
C ASP A 157 6.61 3.17 17.71
N LYS A 158 6.95 4.16 16.89
CA LYS A 158 8.25 4.85 16.95
C LYS A 158 8.03 6.34 16.73
N ASN A 159 8.63 7.19 17.56
CA ASN A 159 8.52 8.65 17.47
C ASN A 159 7.07 9.18 17.43
N GLY A 160 6.15 8.46 18.10
CA GLY A 160 4.71 8.76 18.10
C GLY A 160 3.98 8.44 16.80
N LEU A 161 4.66 7.85 15.80
CA LEU A 161 4.06 7.30 14.59
C LEU A 161 3.59 5.88 14.90
N LYS A 162 2.28 5.72 15.00
CA LYS A 162 1.64 4.47 15.37
C LYS A 162 0.97 3.84 14.18
N VAL A 163 1.19 2.54 13.99
CA VAL A 163 0.48 1.73 12.99
C VAL A 163 -0.31 0.65 13.70
N TYR A 164 -1.61 0.63 13.45
CA TYR A 164 -2.52 -0.42 13.89
C TYR A 164 -2.94 -1.27 12.69
N ALA A 165 -2.89 -2.58 12.84
CA ALA A 165 -3.46 -3.51 11.87
C ALA A 165 -4.87 -3.95 12.32
N PHE A 166 -5.77 -4.14 11.37
CA PHE A 166 -7.11 -4.70 11.58
C PHE A 166 -7.49 -5.61 10.41
N GLU A 167 -8.25 -6.67 10.68
CA GLU A 167 -8.63 -7.65 9.65
C GLU A 167 -9.69 -7.06 8.71
N VAL A 168 -9.52 -7.31 7.42
CA VAL A 168 -10.47 -6.94 6.36
C VAL A 168 -10.95 -8.19 5.64
N ASP A 169 -12.06 -8.09 4.90
CA ASP A 169 -12.62 -9.24 4.17
C ASP A 169 -12.21 -9.18 2.70
N HIS A 170 -11.30 -10.07 2.33
CA HIS A 170 -10.82 -10.28 0.97
C HIS A 170 -10.87 -11.78 0.63
N SER A 171 -11.95 -12.45 1.06
CA SER A 171 -12.10 -13.89 0.89
C SER A 171 -11.96 -14.32 -0.59
N PRO A 172 -11.19 -15.39 -0.90
CA PRO A 172 -10.67 -16.42 0.01
C PRO A 172 -9.32 -16.11 0.69
N ILE A 173 -8.76 -14.91 0.51
CA ILE A 173 -7.48 -14.52 1.08
C ILE A 173 -7.71 -14.23 2.57
N LYS A 174 -7.20 -15.11 3.44
CA LYS A 174 -7.33 -14.97 4.89
C LYS A 174 -6.06 -15.38 5.65
N PRO A 175 -5.55 -14.54 6.56
CA PRO A 175 -6.00 -13.17 6.86
C PRO A 175 -5.53 -12.15 5.82
N ALA A 176 -6.30 -11.08 5.65
CA ALA A 176 -5.92 -9.85 4.95
C ALA A 176 -6.09 -8.66 5.90
N PHE A 177 -5.25 -7.64 5.77
CA PHE A 177 -5.23 -6.50 6.70
C PHE A 177 -5.40 -5.16 6.02
N GLY A 178 -6.16 -4.29 6.71
CA GLY A 178 -6.07 -2.85 6.56
C GLY A 178 -5.18 -2.26 7.67
N TYR A 179 -4.73 -1.03 7.45
CA TYR A 179 -3.85 -0.31 8.35
C TYR A 179 -4.40 1.06 8.72
N ARG A 180 -4.42 1.35 10.02
CA ARG A 180 -4.73 2.67 10.57
C ARG A 180 -3.45 3.29 11.12
N ILE A 181 -3.08 4.46 10.61
CA ILE A 181 -1.87 5.18 11.00
C ILE A 181 -2.27 6.42 11.77
N GLU A 182 -1.71 6.59 12.96
CA GLU A 182 -1.97 7.75 13.82
C GLU A 182 -0.66 8.48 14.14
N TRP A 183 -0.64 9.79 13.95
CA TRP A 183 0.52 10.62 14.28
C TRP A 183 0.14 12.07 14.58
N LYS A 184 0.47 12.54 15.79
CA LYS A 184 0.18 13.91 16.27
C LYS A 184 -1.23 14.38 15.91
N GLY A 185 -2.21 13.51 16.14
CA GLY A 185 -3.65 13.77 15.93
C GLY A 185 -4.14 13.56 14.49
N ASN A 186 -3.24 13.37 13.53
CA ASN A 186 -3.61 12.96 12.17
C ASN A 186 -3.90 11.46 12.13
N ILE A 187 -4.91 11.09 11.34
CA ILE A 187 -5.36 9.72 11.14
C ILE A 187 -5.39 9.44 9.63
N LEU A 188 -4.66 8.41 9.21
CA LEU A 188 -4.73 7.85 7.87
C LEU A 188 -5.25 6.42 7.96
N VAL A 189 -6.00 5.98 6.95
CA VAL A 189 -6.39 4.57 6.84
C VAL A 189 -6.12 4.07 5.43
N ILE A 190 -5.55 2.87 5.32
CA ILE A 190 -5.29 2.14 4.09
C ILE A 190 -6.09 0.85 4.17
N THR A 191 -6.97 0.60 3.20
CA THR A 191 -7.89 -0.55 3.28
C THR A 191 -7.22 -1.89 2.99
N GLY A 192 -6.14 -1.89 2.20
CA GLY A 192 -5.76 -3.08 1.42
C GLY A 192 -6.86 -3.39 0.41
N ASP A 193 -6.88 -4.62 -0.09
CA ASP A 193 -7.97 -5.11 -0.92
C ASP A 193 -9.05 -5.71 -0.02
N THR A 194 -10.31 -5.35 -0.24
CA THR A 194 -11.43 -5.80 0.60
C THR A 194 -12.79 -5.39 0.03
N ILE A 195 -13.86 -6.02 0.52
CA ILE A 195 -15.24 -5.50 0.46
C ILE A 195 -15.56 -4.57 1.66
N LYS A 196 -16.63 -3.78 1.53
CA LYS A 196 -17.13 -2.98 2.66
C LYS A 196 -17.71 -3.89 3.75
N THR A 197 -17.23 -3.72 4.98
CA THR A 197 -17.75 -4.40 6.18
C THR A 197 -17.94 -3.42 7.33
N ALA A 198 -18.74 -3.79 8.34
CA ALA A 198 -18.88 -2.98 9.56
C ALA A 198 -17.55 -2.81 10.31
N ASN A 199 -16.68 -3.83 10.28
CA ASN A 199 -15.34 -3.74 10.87
C ASN A 199 -14.48 -2.71 10.14
N LEU A 200 -14.52 -2.69 8.81
CA LEU A 200 -13.83 -1.71 8.00
C LEU A 200 -14.32 -0.28 8.32
N VAL A 201 -15.64 -0.07 8.37
CA VAL A 201 -16.22 1.24 8.74
C VAL A 201 -15.70 1.71 10.10
N LYS A 202 -15.76 0.84 11.13
CA LYS A 202 -15.28 1.13 12.49
C LYS A 202 -13.82 1.61 12.50
N HIS A 203 -12.93 0.96 11.76
CA HIS A 203 -11.50 1.33 11.77
C HIS A 203 -11.19 2.55 10.89
N CYS A 204 -12.07 2.86 9.93
CA CYS A 204 -12.01 4.07 9.11
C CYS A 204 -12.49 5.35 9.83
N GLU A 205 -13.17 5.22 10.98
CA GLU A 205 -13.81 6.35 11.64
C GLU A 205 -12.89 7.56 11.85
N ASN A 206 -13.40 8.73 11.42
CA ASN A 206 -12.79 10.05 11.56
C ASN A 206 -11.39 10.18 10.91
N ALA A 207 -11.06 9.33 9.93
CA ALA A 207 -9.81 9.45 9.20
C ALA A 207 -9.72 10.81 8.46
N ASP A 208 -8.55 11.44 8.50
CA ASP A 208 -8.28 12.63 7.69
C ASP A 208 -8.14 12.25 6.22
N ILE A 209 -7.54 11.10 5.94
CA ILE A 209 -7.44 10.54 4.60
C ILE A 209 -7.70 9.03 4.67
N LEU A 210 -8.66 8.57 3.88
CA LEU A 210 -8.90 7.16 3.60
C LEU A 210 -8.34 6.84 2.19
N PHE A 211 -7.34 5.96 2.13
CA PHE A 211 -6.87 5.34 0.91
C PHE A 211 -7.62 4.03 0.70
N SER A 212 -8.66 4.08 -0.13
CA SER A 212 -9.53 2.94 -0.40
C SER A 212 -9.15 2.29 -1.72
N GLU A 213 -9.08 0.96 -1.72
CA GLU A 213 -9.21 0.21 -2.95
C GLU A 213 -10.57 0.53 -3.61
N ALA A 214 -10.59 0.48 -4.93
CA ALA A 214 -11.82 0.31 -5.66
C ALA A 214 -11.53 -0.26 -7.04
N ILE A 215 -12.40 -1.12 -7.54
CA ILE A 215 -12.41 -1.61 -8.92
C ILE A 215 -13.73 -1.21 -9.61
N SER A 216 -13.71 -0.85 -10.89
CA SER A 216 -14.91 -0.45 -11.63
C SER A 216 -15.59 -1.62 -12.32
N PHE A 217 -16.71 -2.11 -11.76
CA PHE A 217 -17.46 -3.23 -12.35
C PHE A 217 -18.06 -2.83 -13.69
N ASP A 218 -18.55 -1.60 -13.81
CA ASP A 218 -19.11 -1.10 -15.07
C ASP A 218 -18.09 -1.08 -16.21
N MET A 219 -16.83 -0.74 -15.94
CA MET A 219 -15.76 -0.82 -16.93
C MET A 219 -15.32 -2.26 -17.19
N LEU A 220 -15.22 -3.10 -16.15
CA LEU A 220 -14.85 -4.52 -16.30
C LEU A 220 -15.86 -5.28 -17.15
N LYS A 221 -17.17 -5.06 -17.00
CA LYS A 221 -18.20 -5.69 -17.84
C LYS A 221 -17.96 -5.51 -19.34
N ASN A 222 -17.52 -4.31 -19.75
CA ASN A 222 -17.20 -4.04 -21.16
C ASN A 222 -15.97 -4.82 -21.63
N ILE A 223 -14.96 -4.97 -20.76
CA ILE A 223 -13.76 -5.75 -21.05
C ILE A 223 -14.10 -7.24 -21.12
N VAL A 224 -14.87 -7.76 -20.15
CA VAL A 224 -15.36 -9.15 -20.14
C VAL A 224 -16.09 -9.46 -21.45
N ALA A 225 -17.06 -8.64 -21.85
CA ALA A 225 -17.81 -8.84 -23.08
C ALA A 225 -16.92 -8.80 -24.35
N ALA A 226 -15.84 -8.01 -24.34
CA ALA A 226 -14.87 -8.02 -25.44
C ALA A 226 -14.02 -9.30 -25.44
N THR A 227 -13.56 -9.74 -24.26
CA THR A 227 -12.75 -10.96 -24.12
C THR A 227 -13.51 -12.23 -24.48
N GLU A 228 -14.80 -12.32 -24.16
CA GLU A 228 -15.68 -13.43 -24.59
C GLU A 228 -15.83 -13.49 -26.10
N ARG A 229 -16.02 -12.34 -26.77
CA ARG A 229 -16.06 -12.29 -28.25
C ARG A 229 -14.76 -12.75 -28.89
N LEU A 230 -13.63 -12.47 -28.22
CA LEU A 230 -12.30 -12.92 -28.64
C LEU A 230 -11.97 -14.36 -28.21
N LYS A 231 -12.90 -15.06 -27.54
CA LYS A 231 -12.73 -16.44 -27.02
C LYS A 231 -11.54 -16.56 -26.05
N LEU A 232 -11.31 -15.51 -25.26
CA LEU A 232 -10.31 -15.49 -24.20
C LEU A 232 -10.95 -15.91 -22.87
N ASP A 233 -11.57 -17.09 -22.85
CA ASP A 233 -12.50 -17.53 -21.80
C ASP A 233 -11.87 -17.53 -20.40
N ARG A 234 -10.60 -17.96 -20.29
CA ARG A 234 -9.86 -17.93 -19.01
C ARG A 234 -9.74 -16.50 -18.48
N PHE A 235 -9.44 -15.54 -19.36
CA PHE A 235 -9.26 -14.15 -18.94
C PHE A 235 -10.60 -13.50 -18.62
N ALA A 236 -11.64 -13.77 -19.41
CA ALA A 236 -13.01 -13.35 -19.12
C ALA A 236 -13.47 -13.83 -17.74
N LYS A 237 -13.24 -15.12 -17.43
CA LYS A 237 -13.59 -15.70 -16.11
C LYS A 237 -12.86 -15.00 -14.97
N MET A 238 -11.55 -14.78 -15.09
CA MET A 238 -10.78 -14.10 -14.05
C MET A 238 -11.25 -12.65 -13.81
N LEU A 239 -11.57 -11.91 -14.88
CA LEU A 239 -12.11 -10.54 -14.78
C LEU A 239 -13.53 -10.49 -14.22
N THR A 240 -14.31 -11.56 -14.39
CA THR A 240 -15.63 -11.66 -13.78
C THR A 240 -15.50 -11.88 -12.27
N ASP A 241 -14.66 -12.83 -11.86
CA ASP A 241 -14.56 -13.30 -10.46
C ASP A 241 -13.91 -12.27 -9.52
N VAL A 242 -13.04 -11.40 -10.03
CA VAL A 242 -12.43 -10.33 -9.22
C VAL A 242 -13.47 -9.34 -8.66
N GLN A 243 -14.71 -9.35 -9.13
CA GLN A 243 -15.76 -8.46 -8.63
C GLN A 243 -16.38 -8.94 -7.31
N ASP A 244 -16.13 -10.18 -6.89
CA ASP A 244 -16.80 -10.79 -5.72
C ASP A 244 -16.17 -10.40 -4.38
N TYR A 245 -14.94 -9.88 -4.39
CA TYR A 245 -14.14 -9.64 -3.18
C TYR A 245 -13.41 -8.28 -3.15
N HIS A 246 -13.89 -7.33 -3.96
CA HIS A 246 -13.40 -5.95 -4.07
C HIS A 246 -14.56 -4.93 -4.00
N MET A 247 -14.25 -3.65 -3.76
CA MET A 247 -15.26 -2.59 -3.69
C MET A 247 -15.40 -1.81 -5.00
N GLU A 248 -16.59 -1.32 -5.32
CA GLU A 248 -16.76 -0.26 -6.33
C GLU A 248 -16.46 1.13 -5.75
N PRO A 249 -16.11 2.12 -6.59
CA PRO A 249 -15.91 3.51 -6.14
C PRO A 249 -17.08 4.10 -5.36
N ARG A 250 -18.32 3.76 -5.73
CA ARG A 250 -19.53 4.19 -5.01
C ARG A 250 -19.60 3.59 -3.60
N ILE A 251 -19.20 2.34 -3.43
CA ILE A 251 -19.14 1.67 -2.12
C ILE A 251 -18.03 2.25 -1.25
N ALA A 252 -16.89 2.60 -1.84
CA ALA A 252 -15.85 3.36 -1.15
C ALA A 252 -16.35 4.74 -0.68
N ALA A 253 -17.22 5.40 -1.45
CA ALA A 253 -17.88 6.64 -1.07
C ALA A 253 -18.84 6.45 0.12
N GLU A 254 -19.63 5.38 0.12
CA GLU A 254 -20.51 5.03 1.23
C GLU A 254 -19.71 4.75 2.50
N LEU A 255 -18.61 3.99 2.40
CA LEU A 255 -17.67 3.75 3.50
C LEU A 255 -17.13 5.07 4.05
N ALA A 256 -16.64 5.96 3.17
CA ALA A 256 -16.12 7.26 3.53
C ALA A 256 -17.15 8.13 4.27
N LYS A 257 -18.39 8.16 3.76
CA LYS A 257 -19.51 8.89 4.38
C LYS A 257 -19.85 8.34 5.76
N GLU A 258 -20.03 7.03 5.86
CA GLU A 258 -20.43 6.35 7.09
C GLU A 258 -19.37 6.49 8.19
N ALA A 259 -18.09 6.41 7.83
CA ALA A 259 -16.96 6.59 8.73
C ALA A 259 -16.60 8.06 9.00
N ALA A 260 -17.37 9.02 8.47
CA ALA A 260 -17.11 10.46 8.63
C ALA A 260 -15.67 10.88 8.27
N VAL A 261 -15.10 10.30 7.21
CA VAL A 261 -13.76 10.65 6.75
C VAL A 261 -13.77 12.02 6.05
N LYS A 262 -12.64 12.72 6.06
CA LYS A 262 -12.55 14.05 5.42
C LYS A 262 -12.20 13.98 3.94
N LYS A 263 -11.38 13.00 3.56
CA LYS A 263 -10.84 12.84 2.22
C LYS A 263 -10.81 11.37 1.83
N LEU A 264 -11.38 11.05 0.67
CA LEU A 264 -11.34 9.74 0.05
C LEU A 264 -10.37 9.77 -1.13
N VAL A 265 -9.34 8.93 -1.08
CA VAL A 265 -8.38 8.75 -2.17
C VAL A 265 -8.54 7.33 -2.70
N ILE A 266 -8.92 7.22 -3.97
CA ILE A 266 -9.06 5.92 -4.64
C ILE A 266 -7.68 5.43 -5.09
N VAL A 267 -7.32 4.23 -4.67
CA VAL A 267 -6.11 3.48 -5.05
C VAL A 267 -6.50 2.07 -5.52
N HIS A 268 -5.52 1.23 -5.88
CA HIS A 268 -5.75 -0.11 -6.42
C HIS A 268 -6.71 -0.09 -7.65
N ILE A 269 -6.39 0.76 -8.62
CA ILE A 269 -7.31 1.09 -9.72
C ILE A 269 -7.33 -0.02 -10.77
N VAL A 270 -8.48 -0.70 -10.86
CA VAL A 270 -8.76 -1.78 -11.80
C VAL A 270 -10.11 -1.54 -12.48
N PRO A 271 -10.22 -1.62 -13.82
CA PRO A 271 -9.17 -1.98 -14.77
C PRO A 271 -8.16 -0.85 -14.99
N PRO A 272 -7.00 -1.15 -15.63
CA PRO A 272 -6.04 -0.13 -16.05
C PRO A 272 -6.70 0.98 -16.85
N LEU A 273 -6.53 2.23 -16.40
CA LEU A 273 -7.09 3.40 -17.09
C LEU A 273 -6.11 3.96 -18.12
N PRO A 274 -6.56 4.21 -19.37
CA PRO A 274 -5.67 4.65 -20.44
C PRO A 274 -5.29 6.14 -20.35
N ASN A 275 -6.06 6.97 -19.65
CA ASN A 275 -5.85 8.41 -19.52
C ASN A 275 -6.77 9.03 -18.45
N GLU A 276 -6.54 10.30 -18.12
CA GLU A 276 -7.30 11.05 -17.11
C GLU A 276 -8.79 11.24 -17.44
N LYS A 277 -9.22 11.15 -18.71
CA LYS A 277 -10.66 11.23 -19.03
C LYS A 277 -11.40 10.00 -18.50
N ALA A 278 -10.73 8.84 -18.47
CA ALA A 278 -11.30 7.63 -17.90
C ALA A 278 -11.50 7.74 -16.38
N ASP A 279 -10.71 8.56 -15.68
CA ASP A 279 -10.89 8.82 -14.23
C ASP A 279 -12.31 9.35 -13.92
N LYS A 280 -12.86 10.22 -14.78
CA LYS A 280 -14.23 10.75 -14.60
C LYS A 280 -15.31 9.67 -14.74
N MET A 281 -15.10 8.72 -15.66
CA MET A 281 -16.01 7.60 -15.82
C MET A 281 -15.91 6.64 -14.62
N TYR A 282 -14.68 6.45 -14.12
CA TYR A 282 -14.41 5.64 -12.94
C TYR A 282 -15.11 6.16 -11.69
N LEU A 283 -15.09 7.48 -11.48
CA LEU A 283 -15.66 8.14 -10.31
C LEU A 283 -17.15 8.53 -10.48
N LYS A 284 -17.83 8.03 -11.52
CA LYS A 284 -19.22 8.41 -11.79
C LYS A 284 -20.13 8.02 -10.61
N GLY A 285 -20.81 9.02 -10.04
CA GLY A 285 -21.76 8.85 -8.94
C GLY A 285 -21.13 8.84 -7.54
N VAL A 286 -19.81 8.98 -7.42
CA VAL A 286 -19.12 9.04 -6.12
C VAL A 286 -19.46 10.35 -5.39
N GLU A 287 -19.45 11.48 -6.10
CA GLU A 287 -19.78 12.82 -5.56
C GLU A 287 -21.24 12.96 -5.14
N GLU A 288 -22.14 12.06 -5.59
CA GLU A 288 -23.55 12.05 -5.16
C GLU A 288 -23.73 11.41 -3.76
N ILE A 289 -22.73 10.66 -3.30
CA ILE A 289 -22.76 9.89 -2.05
C ILE A 289 -21.94 10.57 -0.96
N PHE A 290 -20.73 11.02 -1.29
CA PHE A 290 -19.75 11.56 -0.35
C PHE A 290 -19.41 13.01 -0.67
N ASP A 291 -19.72 13.91 0.27
CA ASP A 291 -19.53 15.36 0.12
C ASP A 291 -18.10 15.84 0.49
N GLY A 292 -17.23 14.92 0.96
CA GLY A 292 -15.84 15.23 1.29
C GLY A 292 -14.94 15.31 0.05
N GLU A 293 -13.65 15.54 0.26
CA GLU A 293 -12.71 15.65 -0.86
C GLU A 293 -12.46 14.28 -1.51
N ILE A 294 -12.79 14.12 -2.79
CA ILE A 294 -12.59 12.89 -3.56
C ILE A 294 -11.39 13.08 -4.49
N ILE A 295 -10.46 12.12 -4.45
CA ILE A 295 -9.26 12.15 -5.29
C ILE A 295 -9.09 10.80 -5.98
N MET A 296 -8.94 10.83 -7.30
CA MET A 296 -8.36 9.71 -8.02
C MET A 296 -6.86 9.68 -7.76
N GLY A 297 -6.37 8.68 -7.02
CA GLY A 297 -4.94 8.52 -6.76
C GLY A 297 -4.16 8.49 -8.06
N LYS A 298 -2.91 8.94 -8.04
CA LYS A 298 -1.94 8.83 -9.15
C LYS A 298 -0.58 8.51 -8.57
N ASP A 299 0.21 7.72 -9.30
CA ASP A 299 1.59 7.47 -8.91
C ASP A 299 2.34 8.79 -8.73
N ASN A 300 3.21 8.81 -7.73
CA ASN A 300 4.01 9.96 -7.27
C ASN A 300 3.20 11.13 -6.70
N MET A 301 1.88 10.98 -6.52
CA MET A 301 1.05 11.98 -5.83
C MET A 301 1.50 12.10 -4.37
N LYS A 302 1.55 13.34 -3.87
CA LYS A 302 2.02 13.67 -2.52
C LYS A 302 0.90 14.29 -1.68
N PHE A 303 0.80 13.86 -0.44
CA PHE A 303 0.07 14.53 0.63
C PHE A 303 1.02 14.98 1.74
N LYS A 304 0.61 16.02 2.47
CA LYS A 304 1.36 16.55 3.60
C LYS A 304 0.38 17.06 4.64
N LEU A 305 0.50 16.57 5.87
CA LEU A 305 -0.32 16.98 7.01
C LEU A 305 0.55 17.63 8.08
N GLU A 306 0.09 18.76 8.60
CA GLU A 306 0.70 19.41 9.77
C GLU A 306 0.22 18.69 11.04
N PRO A 307 1.01 18.67 12.13
CA PRO A 307 0.54 18.24 13.44
C PRO A 307 -0.74 18.98 13.84
N LYS A 308 -1.72 18.28 14.41
CA LYS A 308 -2.91 18.94 14.97
C LYS A 308 -2.59 19.43 16.37
N ASN A 309 -3.11 20.61 16.72
CA ASN A 309 -3.17 21.05 18.11
C ASN A 309 -4.23 20.20 18.79
N ILE A 310 -3.80 19.25 19.63
CA ILE A 310 -4.67 18.39 20.45
C ILE A 310 -4.71 18.95 21.86
#